data_AF-A0A9D7X4M2-F1
#
_entry.id   AF-A0A9D7X4M2-F1
#
_cell.length_a   1.000
_cell.length_b   1.000
_cell.length_c   1.000
_cell.angle_alpha   90.00
_cell.angle_beta   90.00
_cell.angle_gamma   90.00
#
_symmetry.space_group_name_H-M   'P 1'
#
loop_
_entity.id
_entity.type
_entity.pdbx_description
1 polymer ?
#
loop_
_entity_poly.entity_id
_entity_poly.type
_entity_poly.pdbx_seq_one_letter_code
_entity_poly.pdbx_strand_id
1 'polypeptide(L)' 'MTVKKDDKSTWAIGGGLIMGTGAGFFFLQTSALAFVGSILVGLGLGLFVTAIISNRNIKNA' A
#
# COMPACT_ATOMS: atom_id res chain seq x y z
N MET A 1 -22.90 17.69 6.89
CA MET A 1 -21.86 16.65 6.93
C MET A 1 -21.54 16.28 5.49
N THR A 2 -20.44 16.79 4.93
CA THR A 2 -20.04 16.43 3.56
C THR A 2 -19.44 15.03 3.62
N VAL A 3 -20.10 14.06 2.99
CA VAL A 3 -19.57 12.69 2.86
C VAL A 3 -18.38 12.79 1.91
N LYS A 4 -17.18 12.98 2.48
CA LYS A 4 -15.93 12.94 1.73
C LYS A 4 -15.85 11.55 1.11
N LYS A 5 -15.89 11.45 -0.21
CA LYS A 5 -15.69 10.19 -0.94
C LYS A 5 -14.40 9.58 -0.39
N ASP A 6 -14.51 8.52 0.40
CA ASP A 6 -13.37 7.81 0.96
C ASP A 6 -12.38 7.53 -0.17
N ASP A 7 -11.22 8.16 -0.10
CA ASP A 7 -10.16 8.03 -1.09
C ASP A 7 -9.73 6.56 -1.08
N LYS A 8 -10.31 5.77 -2.00
CA LYS A 8 -10.02 4.35 -2.21
C LYS A 8 -8.50 4.11 -2.38
N SER A 9 -7.80 5.13 -2.85
CA SER A 9 -6.36 5.36 -2.86
C SER A 9 -5.67 5.20 -1.49
N THR A 10 -6.22 5.83 -0.45
CA THR A 10 -5.69 5.79 0.93
C THR A 10 -5.81 4.39 1.52
N TRP A 11 -6.94 3.72 1.27
CA TRP A 11 -7.16 2.33 1.68
C TRP A 11 -6.20 1.35 0.98
N ALA A 12 -5.89 1.57 -0.30
CA ALA A 12 -4.94 0.74 -1.04
C ALA A 12 -3.48 0.87 -0.53
N ILE A 13 -3.06 2.09 -0.14
CA ILE A 13 -1.74 2.30 0.49
C ILE A 13 -1.69 1.62 1.86
N GLY A 14 -2.72 1.83 2.69
CA GLY A 14 -2.82 1.21 4.01
C GLY A 14 -2.82 -0.32 3.95
N GLY A 15 -3.57 -0.90 3.00
CA GLY A 15 -3.61 -2.33 2.76
C GLY A 15 -2.27 -2.92 2.30
N GLY A 16 -1.59 -2.26 1.36
CA GLY A 16 -0.25 -2.68 0.89
C GLY A 16 0.81 -2.65 1.99
N LEU A 17 0.76 -1.63 2.86
CA LEU A 17 1.61 -1.52 4.05
C LEU A 17 1.35 -2.63 5.07
N ILE A 18 0.09 -2.92 5.39
CA ILE A 18 -0.27 -4.00 6.33
C ILE A 18 0.14 -5.36 5.76
N MET A 19 -0.05 -5.58 4.46
CA MET A 19 0.38 -6.81 3.79
C MET A 19 1.90 -6.98 3.82
N GLY A 20 2.65 -5.91 3.53
CA GLY A 20 4.13 -5.92 3.56
C GLY A 20 4.70 -6.08 4.96
N THR A 21 4.18 -5.35 5.95
CA THR A 21 4.63 -5.46 7.36
C THR A 21 4.21 -6.77 8.00
N GLY A 22 3.00 -7.27 7.71
CA GLY A 22 2.49 -8.55 8.17
C GLY A 22 3.30 -9.74 7.63
N ALA A 23 3.54 -9.78 6.32
CA ALA A 23 4.40 -10.80 5.71
C ALA A 23 5.86 -10.67 6.18
N GLY A 24 6.34 -9.45 6.37
CA GLY A 24 7.70 -9.18 6.84
C GLY A 24 7.96 -9.64 8.27
N PHE A 25 7.00 -9.49 9.18
CA PHE A 25 7.16 -9.89 10.58
C PHE A 25 7.52 -11.38 10.71
N PHE A 26 7.10 -12.19 9.74
CA PHE A 26 7.45 -13.61 9.63
C PHE A 26 8.93 -13.83 9.23
N PHE A 27 9.51 -12.91 8.47
CA PHE A 27 10.91 -12.96 8.01
C PHE A 27 11.90 -12.33 8.99
N LEU A 28 11.42 -11.59 10.00
CA LEU A 28 12.26 -10.94 11.01
C LEU A 28 13.09 -11.96 11.81
N GLN A 29 12.60 -13.20 11.94
CA GLN A 29 13.31 -14.31 12.58
C GLN A 29 14.51 -14.81 11.77
N THR A 30 14.52 -14.61 10.45
CA THR A 30 15.60 -15.06 9.55
C THR A 30 16.58 -13.93 9.24
N SER A 31 16.10 -12.73 8.89
CA SER A 31 16.95 -11.61 8.51
C SER A 31 16.18 -10.29 8.46
N ALA A 32 16.72 -9.26 9.11
CA ALA A 32 16.16 -7.91 9.08
C ALA A 32 16.09 -7.31 7.67
N LEU A 33 17.01 -7.69 6.77
CA LEU A 33 16.98 -7.26 5.36
C LEU A 33 15.76 -7.81 4.61
N ALA A 34 15.35 -9.05 4.88
CA ALA A 34 14.17 -9.65 4.26
C ALA A 34 12.87 -8.99 4.77
N PHE A 35 12.85 -8.62 6.05
CA PHE A 35 11.78 -7.79 6.63
C PHE A 35 11.63 -6.46 5.88
N VAL A 36 12.73 -5.71 5.75
CA VAL A 36 12.70 -4.42 5.03
C VAL A 36 12.32 -4.62 3.55
N GLY A 37 12.82 -5.67 2.91
CA GLY A 37 12.46 -6.00 1.52
C GLY A 37 10.96 -6.22 1.34
N SER A 38 10.32 -7.00 2.22
CA SER A 38 8.87 -7.23 2.15
C SER A 38 8.03 -5.97 2.38
N ILE A 39 8.49 -5.07 3.26
CA ILE A 39 7.85 -3.76 3.48
C ILE A 39 7.98 -2.89 2.24
N LEU A 40 9.17 -2.81 1.64
CA LEU A 40 9.41 -2.05 0.41
C LEU A 40 8.58 -2.57 -0.76
N VAL A 41 8.43 -3.89 -0.89
CA VAL A 41 7.56 -4.50 -1.92
C VAL A 41 6.08 -4.19 -1.66
N GLY A 42 5.61 -4.32 -0.41
CA GLY A 42 4.22 -4.02 -0.05
C GLY A 42 3.87 -2.53 -0.24
N LEU A 43 4.77 -1.63 0.14
CA LEU A 43 4.65 -0.19 -0.13
C LEU A 43 4.71 0.11 -1.63
N GLY A 44 5.66 -0.47 -2.36
CA GLY A 44 5.83 -0.26 -3.79
C GLY A 44 4.57 -0.65 -4.57
N LEU A 45 4.00 -1.82 -4.28
CA LEU A 45 2.75 -2.28 -4.89
C LEU A 45 1.55 -1.43 -4.46
N GLY A 46 1.43 -1.09 -3.18
CA GLY A 46 0.34 -0.25 -2.68
C GLY A 46 0.33 1.14 -3.32
N LEU A 47 1.51 1.75 -3.48
CA LEU A 47 1.67 3.05 -4.13
C LEU A 47 1.42 2.96 -5.64
N PHE A 48 1.87 1.90 -6.30
CA PHE A 48 1.65 1.67 -7.73
C PHE A 48 0.16 1.52 -8.06
N VAL A 49 -0.57 0.72 -7.28
CA VAL A 49 -2.02 0.55 -7.43
C VAL A 49 -2.76 1.87 -7.17
N THR A 50 -2.38 2.60 -6.13
CA THR A 50 -2.97 3.91 -5.84
C THR A 50 -2.69 4.95 -6.93
N ALA A 51 -1.49 4.98 -7.50
CA ALA A 51 -1.17 5.86 -8.61
C ALA A 51 -2.05 5.56 -9.84
N ILE A 52 -2.29 4.29 -10.16
CA ILE A 52 -3.18 3.89 -11.26
C ILE A 52 -4.64 4.30 -10.98
N ILE A 53 -5.12 4.09 -9.75
CA ILE A 53 -6.49 4.46 -9.34
C ILE A 53 -6.66 5.98 -9.38
N SER A 54 -5.69 6.73 -8.86
CA SER A 54 -5.69 8.19 -8.84
C SER A 54 -5.68 8.76 -10.26
N ASN A 55 -4.84 8.23 -11.15
CA ASN A 55 -4.78 8.64 -12.54
C ASN A 55 -6.10 8.38 -13.30
N ARG A 56 -6.79 7.26 -12.99
CA ARG A 56 -8.15 7.01 -13.54
C ARG A 56 -9.21 7.95 -12.98
N ASN A 57 -9.07 8.44 -11.75
CA ASN A 57 -10.01 9.40 -11.18
C ASN A 57 -9.88 10.77 -11.88
N ILE A 58 -8.65 11.25 -12.11
CA ILE A 58 -8.37 12.53 -12.79
C ILE A 58 -8.89 12.56 -14.24
N LYS A 59 -8.82 11.45 -14.99
CA LYS A 59 -9.33 11.39 -16.38
C LYS A 59 -10.85 11.44 -16.51
N ASN A 60 -11.60 11.21 -15.42
CA ASN A 60 -13.07 11.15 -15.42
C ASN A 60 -13.72 12.37 -14.73
N ALA A 61 -12.92 13.37 -14.35
CA ALA A 61 -13.36 14.65 -13.77
C ALA A 61 -13.31 15.75 -14.84
#